data_AF-A0A7M1NWU1-F1
#
_entry.id   AF-A0A7M1NWU1-F1
#
_cell.length_a   1.000
_cell.length_b   1.000
_cell.length_c   1.000
_cell.angle_alpha   90.00
_cell.angle_beta   90.00
_cell.angle_gamma   90.00
#
_symmetry.space_group_name_H-M   'P 1'
#
loop_
_entity.id
_entity.type
_entity.pdbx_description
1 polymer ?
#
loop_
_entity_poly.entity_id
_entity_poly.type
_entity_poly.pdbx_seq_one_letter_code
_entity_poly.pdbx_strand_id
1 'polypeptide(L)'
;MLDENQDVTSQDGSNTQEVENINDSNIHWYDSKLMKALGGVTILTTIFACLFSLYNQYHKIPSLEEENKKYQQIINEKQKEINYLTSNSVVSQLRKENGNKDREIKLLESQVREIRTSRDQALNGNSKLESIITQWKSAHQNIENNLKICSQQLQQIKVNADLLKEITFLRNKIEQNNININKNWDKPTNIQIETWRLDNQGLNSMIKDYQQKLNCQQP
;
A
#
# COMPACT_ATOMS: atom_id res chain seq x y z
N MET A 1 -62.62 -40.08 -2.92
CA MET A 1 -61.73 -41.08 -2.32
C MET A 1 -61.68 -40.74 -0.84
N LEU A 2 -62.64 -41.14 0.01
CA LEU A 2 -63.51 -42.34 0.00
C LEU A 2 -62.75 -43.66 0.02
N ASP A 3 -63.38 -44.65 0.66
CA ASP A 3 -62.92 -45.99 1.09
C ASP A 3 -62.10 -45.92 2.42
N GLU A 4 -62.56 -46.38 3.58
CA GLU A 4 -63.58 -47.40 3.98
C GLU A 4 -63.22 -48.85 3.63
N ASN A 5 -63.15 -49.69 4.68
CA ASN A 5 -63.23 -51.17 4.75
C ASN A 5 -62.89 -51.52 6.23
N GLN A 6 -63.82 -51.92 7.10
CA GLN A 6 -64.41 -53.28 7.23
C GLN A 6 -63.32 -54.36 7.30
N ASP A 7 -63.04 -54.97 8.46
CA ASP A 7 -63.86 -55.91 9.26
C ASP A 7 -64.11 -57.26 8.57
N VAL A 8 -63.91 -58.36 9.31
CA VAL A 8 -64.57 -59.67 9.20
C VAL A 8 -63.94 -60.69 10.17
N THR A 9 -64.84 -61.32 10.92
CA THR A 9 -64.78 -62.42 11.88
C THR A 9 -64.25 -63.77 11.38
N SER A 10 -64.01 -64.72 12.32
CA SER A 10 -64.21 -66.20 12.27
C SER A 10 -63.21 -66.94 13.22
N GLN A 11 -63.45 -68.11 13.86
CA GLN A 11 -64.64 -68.96 14.04
C GLN A 11 -64.48 -69.94 15.25
N ASP A 12 -65.57 -70.68 15.53
CA ASP A 12 -65.87 -71.69 16.57
C ASP A 12 -64.83 -72.77 17.01
N GLY A 13 -65.13 -73.37 18.18
CA GLY A 13 -64.63 -74.68 18.64
C GLY A 13 -65.50 -75.31 19.75
N SER A 14 -66.35 -76.29 19.40
CA SER A 14 -67.43 -76.87 20.23
C SER A 14 -67.06 -78.15 21.02
N ASN A 15 -67.99 -78.57 21.91
CA ASN A 15 -68.20 -79.91 22.55
C ASN A 15 -67.59 -80.10 23.97
N THR A 16 -68.24 -80.73 24.99
CA THR A 16 -69.62 -81.24 25.19
C THR A 16 -69.98 -81.32 26.70
N GLN A 17 -71.26 -81.51 27.03
CA GLN A 17 -71.95 -81.69 28.33
C GLN A 17 -71.50 -82.83 29.27
N GLU A 18 -71.69 -82.60 30.59
CA GLU A 18 -72.43 -83.46 31.55
C GLU A 18 -72.94 -82.55 32.71
N VAL A 19 -74.23 -82.16 32.74
CA VAL A 19 -75.33 -82.75 33.55
C VAL A 19 -75.06 -82.76 35.08
N GLU A 20 -75.58 -81.76 35.80
CA GLU A 20 -76.61 -82.04 36.82
C GLU A 20 -77.47 -80.81 37.22
N ASN A 21 -78.74 -81.12 37.38
CA ASN A 21 -79.91 -80.30 37.71
C ASN A 21 -79.76 -79.32 38.90
N ILE A 22 -79.82 -78.00 38.65
CA ILE A 22 -80.37 -77.03 39.60
C ILE A 22 -81.43 -76.18 38.92
N ASN A 23 -82.60 -76.15 39.54
CA ASN A 23 -83.82 -75.47 39.14
C ASN A 23 -83.63 -73.93 39.15
N ASP A 24 -83.36 -73.34 37.99
CA ASP A 24 -83.04 -71.90 37.90
C ASP A 24 -84.25 -71.05 37.49
N SER A 25 -84.79 -70.33 38.46
CA SER A 25 -85.88 -69.37 38.27
C SER A 25 -85.45 -68.23 37.36
N ASN A 26 -86.32 -67.81 36.44
CA ASN A 26 -86.09 -66.67 35.54
C ASN A 26 -86.08 -65.32 36.30
N ILE A 27 -85.04 -65.09 37.11
CA ILE A 27 -84.79 -63.86 37.86
C ILE A 27 -83.57 -63.20 37.25
N HIS A 28 -83.81 -62.21 36.39
CA HIS A 28 -82.77 -61.33 35.89
C HIS A 28 -82.02 -60.69 37.08
N TRP A 29 -80.70 -60.89 37.18
CA TRP A 29 -79.92 -60.43 38.34
C TRP A 29 -79.89 -58.90 38.51
N TYR A 30 -80.13 -58.16 37.43
CA TYR A 30 -80.31 -56.70 37.43
C TYR A 30 -81.71 -56.24 37.90
N ASP A 31 -82.65 -57.16 38.16
CA ASP A 31 -84.02 -56.82 38.59
C ASP A 31 -84.15 -56.63 40.12
N SER A 32 -83.10 -56.99 40.86
CA SER A 32 -82.92 -56.64 42.28
C SER A 32 -83.02 -55.13 42.49
N LYS A 33 -83.92 -54.70 43.38
CA LYS A 33 -84.05 -53.29 43.82
C LYS A 33 -82.71 -52.69 44.27
N LEU A 34 -81.83 -53.51 44.85
CA LEU A 34 -80.54 -53.10 45.38
C LEU A 34 -79.52 -52.88 44.25
N MET A 35 -79.52 -53.72 43.21
CA MET A 35 -78.71 -53.51 41.99
C MET A 35 -79.21 -52.31 41.18
N LYS A 36 -80.53 -52.11 41.03
CA LYS A 36 -81.07 -50.90 40.39
C LYS A 36 -80.72 -49.62 41.16
N ALA A 37 -80.71 -49.67 42.50
CA ALA A 37 -80.27 -48.54 43.32
C ALA A 37 -78.76 -48.25 43.17
N LEU A 38 -77.90 -49.27 43.24
CA LEU A 38 -76.44 -49.11 43.04
C LEU A 38 -76.10 -48.65 41.61
N GLY A 39 -76.76 -49.19 40.59
CA GLY A 39 -76.65 -48.75 39.21
C GLY A 39 -77.11 -47.31 39.02
N GLY A 40 -78.24 -46.92 39.62
CA GLY A 40 -78.72 -45.54 39.63
C GLY A 40 -77.74 -44.58 40.30
N VAL A 41 -77.15 -44.96 41.45
CA VAL A 41 -76.16 -44.17 42.17
C VAL A 41 -74.86 -44.02 41.37
N THR A 42 -74.36 -45.07 40.72
CA THR A 42 -73.14 -45.00 39.88
C THR A 42 -73.34 -44.19 38.61
N ILE A 43 -74.52 -44.25 37.98
CA ILE A 43 -74.89 -43.37 36.87
C ILE A 43 -74.94 -41.91 37.34
N LEU A 44 -75.58 -41.63 38.48
CA LEU A 44 -75.66 -40.28 39.06
C LEU A 44 -74.29 -39.70 39.41
N THR A 45 -73.39 -40.47 40.04
CA THR A 45 -72.03 -39.99 40.36
C THR A 45 -71.18 -39.79 39.11
N THR A 46 -71.35 -40.62 38.07
CA THR A 46 -70.65 -40.46 36.79
C THR A 46 -71.13 -39.22 36.04
N ILE A 47 -72.45 -38.96 36.00
CA ILE A 47 -73.02 -37.73 35.47
C ILE A 47 -72.50 -36.51 36.24
N PHE A 48 -72.46 -36.59 37.58
CA PHE A 48 -71.96 -35.48 38.41
C PHE A 48 -70.46 -35.21 38.18
N ALA A 49 -69.64 -36.26 38.02
CA ALA A 49 -68.22 -36.13 37.70
C ALA A 49 -68.00 -35.52 36.30
N CYS A 50 -68.80 -35.94 35.29
CA CYS A 50 -68.78 -35.34 33.96
C CYS A 50 -69.19 -33.86 33.98
N LEU A 51 -70.27 -33.51 34.70
CA LEU A 51 -70.73 -32.13 34.84
C LEU A 51 -69.72 -31.26 35.60
N PHE A 52 -69.08 -31.78 36.65
CA PHE A 52 -68.04 -31.05 37.38
C PHE A 52 -66.78 -30.84 36.53
N SER A 53 -66.38 -31.84 35.74
CA SER A 53 -65.30 -31.71 34.76
C SER A 53 -65.63 -30.67 33.67
N LEU A 54 -66.82 -30.72 33.10
CA LEU A 54 -67.32 -29.74 32.14
C LEU A 54 -67.39 -28.33 32.71
N TYR A 55 -67.87 -28.16 33.94
CA TYR A 55 -67.89 -26.87 34.64
C TYR A 55 -66.48 -26.30 34.83
N ASN A 56 -65.54 -27.12 35.30
CA ASN A 56 -64.17 -26.72 35.53
C ASN A 56 -63.41 -26.41 34.21
N GLN A 57 -63.72 -27.14 33.13
CA GLN A 57 -63.24 -26.82 31.78
C GLN A 57 -63.88 -25.54 31.23
N TYR A 58 -65.19 -25.35 31.39
CA TYR A 58 -65.94 -24.18 30.92
C TYR A 58 -65.44 -22.87 31.55
N HIS A 59 -64.94 -22.91 32.79
CA HIS A 59 -64.29 -21.75 33.41
C HIS A 59 -62.81 -21.57 33.03
N LYS A 60 -62.12 -22.62 32.57
CA LYS A 60 -60.68 -22.60 32.25
C LYS A 60 -60.38 -22.40 30.76
N ILE A 61 -61.29 -22.79 29.87
CA ILE A 61 -61.17 -22.58 28.42
C ILE A 61 -61.15 -21.08 28.06
N PRO A 62 -62.04 -20.22 28.60
CA PRO A 62 -62.02 -18.78 28.27
C PRO A 62 -60.73 -18.07 28.67
N SER A 63 -60.18 -18.36 29.85
CA SER A 63 -58.93 -17.75 30.31
C SER A 63 -57.73 -18.22 29.49
N LEU A 64 -57.69 -19.50 29.09
CA LEU A 64 -56.67 -20.01 28.18
C LEU A 64 -56.80 -19.41 26.78
N GLU A 65 -58.02 -19.18 26.27
CA GLU A 65 -58.23 -18.53 24.97
C GLU A 65 -57.80 -17.05 24.99
N GLU A 66 -58.03 -16.36 26.11
CA GLU A 66 -57.62 -14.97 26.33
C GLU A 66 -56.09 -14.83 26.47
N GLU A 67 -55.43 -15.73 27.22
CA GLU A 67 -53.96 -15.83 27.24
C GLU A 67 -53.41 -16.13 25.84
N ASN A 68 -54.00 -17.08 25.10
CA ASN A 68 -53.51 -17.44 23.78
C ASN A 68 -53.65 -16.27 22.79
N LYS A 69 -54.76 -15.52 22.81
CA LYS A 69 -54.92 -14.27 22.05
C LYS A 69 -53.84 -13.24 22.42
N LYS A 70 -53.54 -13.06 23.72
CA LYS A 70 -52.50 -12.15 24.20
C LYS A 70 -51.10 -12.56 23.72
N TYR A 71 -50.75 -13.85 23.78
CA TYR A 71 -49.48 -14.35 23.25
C TYR A 71 -49.40 -14.18 21.72
N GLN A 72 -50.48 -14.45 20.99
CA GLN A 72 -50.55 -14.23 19.54
C GLN A 72 -50.32 -12.75 19.18
N GLN A 73 -50.84 -11.82 19.98
CA GLN A 73 -50.66 -10.39 19.80
C GLN A 73 -49.21 -9.97 20.04
N ILE A 74 -48.56 -10.46 21.10
CA ILE A 74 -47.13 -10.22 21.38
C ILE A 74 -46.24 -10.79 20.26
N ILE A 75 -46.53 -12.00 19.76
CA ILE A 75 -45.81 -12.60 18.62
C ILE A 75 -45.94 -11.72 17.38
N ASN A 76 -47.14 -11.22 17.07
CA ASN A 76 -47.36 -10.34 15.93
C ASN A 76 -46.66 -8.98 16.05
N GLU A 77 -46.60 -8.40 17.26
CA GLU A 77 -45.83 -7.18 17.52
C GLU A 77 -44.34 -7.40 17.36
N LYS A 78 -43.80 -8.50 17.91
CA LYS A 78 -42.38 -8.86 17.74
C LYS A 78 -42.03 -9.20 16.29
N GLN A 79 -42.93 -9.84 15.54
CA GLN A 79 -42.73 -10.07 14.11
C GLN A 79 -42.76 -8.76 13.31
N LYS A 80 -43.58 -7.77 13.68
CA LYS A 80 -43.54 -6.42 13.08
C LYS A 80 -42.25 -5.69 13.41
N GLU A 81 -41.73 -5.80 14.63
CA GLU A 81 -40.45 -5.22 15.04
C GLU A 81 -39.27 -5.86 14.29
N ILE A 82 -39.24 -7.19 14.20
CA ILE A 82 -38.26 -7.94 13.38
C ILE A 82 -38.38 -7.54 11.91
N ASN A 83 -39.59 -7.48 11.36
CA ASN A 83 -39.80 -7.08 9.97
C ASN A 83 -39.35 -5.63 9.75
N TYR A 84 -39.64 -4.70 10.65
CA TYR A 84 -39.16 -3.31 10.56
C TYR A 84 -37.63 -3.24 10.59
N LEU A 85 -36.96 -3.96 11.49
CA LEU A 85 -35.50 -4.00 11.57
C LEU A 85 -34.84 -4.70 10.36
N THR A 86 -35.47 -5.74 9.82
CA THR A 86 -34.94 -6.55 8.70
C THR A 86 -35.24 -5.92 7.33
N SER A 87 -36.42 -5.32 7.17
CA SER A 87 -36.82 -4.57 5.97
C SER A 87 -36.36 -3.12 5.97
N ASN A 88 -35.80 -2.61 7.08
CA ASN A 88 -35.27 -1.26 7.13
C ASN A 88 -34.17 -1.12 6.07
N SER A 89 -34.52 -0.41 4.99
CA SER A 89 -33.62 -0.06 3.89
C SER A 89 -32.31 0.51 4.42
N VAL A 90 -32.39 1.26 5.53
CA VAL A 90 -31.28 1.83 6.31
C VAL A 90 -30.16 0.82 6.60
N VAL A 91 -30.44 -0.40 7.09
CA VAL A 91 -29.38 -1.36 7.43
C VAL A 91 -28.69 -1.90 6.17
N SER A 92 -29.47 -2.19 5.13
CA SER A 92 -28.96 -2.62 3.81
C SER A 92 -28.15 -1.51 3.13
N GLN A 93 -28.62 -0.26 3.24
CA GLN A 93 -27.99 0.93 2.71
C GLN A 93 -26.68 1.26 3.43
N LEU A 94 -26.67 1.26 4.78
CA LEU A 94 -25.46 1.42 5.58
C LEU A 94 -24.44 0.32 5.29
N ARG A 95 -24.86 -0.94 5.11
CA ARG A 95 -23.95 -2.03 4.73
C ARG A 95 -23.31 -1.81 3.36
N LYS A 96 -24.07 -1.31 2.39
CA LYS A 96 -23.55 -0.94 1.05
C LYS A 96 -22.62 0.27 1.13
N GLU A 97 -22.99 1.30 1.88
CA GLU A 97 -22.19 2.51 2.04
C GLU A 97 -20.86 2.21 2.74
N ASN A 98 -20.89 1.43 3.83
CA ASN A 98 -19.68 1.03 4.54
C ASN A 98 -18.75 0.17 3.65
N GLY A 99 -19.33 -0.72 2.81
CA GLY A 99 -18.57 -1.46 1.80
C GLY A 99 -17.98 -0.59 0.68
N ASN A 100 -18.61 0.54 0.35
CA ASN A 100 -18.03 1.53 -0.57
C ASN A 100 -16.91 2.34 0.09
N LYS A 101 -17.11 2.80 1.34
CA LYS A 101 -16.06 3.51 2.10
C LYS A 101 -14.83 2.63 2.36
N ASP A 102 -15.00 1.34 2.65
CA ASP A 102 -13.87 0.39 2.78
C ASP A 102 -13.04 0.26 1.49
N ARG A 103 -13.69 0.28 0.31
CA ARG A 103 -12.99 0.30 -0.99
C ARG A 103 -12.27 1.62 -1.22
N GLU A 104 -12.89 2.74 -0.87
CA GLU A 104 -12.32 4.09 -0.96
C GLU A 104 -11.07 4.22 -0.06
N ILE A 105 -11.15 3.75 1.18
CA ILE A 105 -10.01 3.69 2.12
C ILE A 105 -8.86 2.87 1.50
N LYS A 106 -9.12 1.67 0.98
CA LYS A 106 -8.09 0.82 0.35
C LYS A 106 -7.45 1.48 -0.88
N LEU A 107 -8.23 2.22 -1.67
CA LEU A 107 -7.71 2.99 -2.80
C LEU A 107 -6.79 4.11 -2.34
N LEU A 108 -7.21 4.89 -1.34
CA LEU A 108 -6.41 5.97 -0.74
C LEU A 108 -5.13 5.44 -0.09
N GLU A 109 -5.19 4.29 0.58
CA GLU A 109 -4.01 3.60 1.15
C GLU A 109 -3.00 3.18 0.07
N SER A 110 -3.48 2.72 -1.11
CA SER A 110 -2.60 2.42 -2.26
C SER A 110 -1.93 3.69 -2.78
N GLN A 111 -2.72 4.76 -3.01
CA GLN A 111 -2.21 6.05 -3.49
C GLN A 111 -1.18 6.66 -2.52
N VAL A 112 -1.42 6.62 -1.22
CA VAL A 112 -0.45 7.08 -0.20
C VAL A 112 0.84 6.26 -0.23
N ARG A 113 0.76 4.95 -0.51
CA ARG A 113 1.93 4.07 -0.65
C ARG A 113 2.73 4.42 -1.90
N GLU A 114 2.06 4.58 -3.04
CA GLU A 114 2.67 4.99 -4.31
C GLU A 114 3.35 6.36 -4.21
N ILE A 115 2.69 7.34 -3.59
CA ILE A 115 3.25 8.67 -3.32
C ILE A 115 4.51 8.59 -2.44
N ARG A 116 4.52 7.74 -1.40
CA ARG A 116 5.73 7.53 -0.58
C ARG A 116 6.87 6.93 -1.41
N THR A 117 6.61 5.89 -2.20
CA THR A 117 7.63 5.29 -3.06
C THR A 117 8.19 6.29 -4.08
N SER A 118 7.32 7.08 -4.72
CA SER A 118 7.73 8.13 -5.65
C SER A 118 8.57 9.23 -4.98
N ARG A 119 8.19 9.67 -3.77
CA ARG A 119 8.95 10.63 -2.97
C ARG A 119 10.34 10.09 -2.62
N ASP A 120 10.42 8.83 -2.19
CA ASP A 120 11.70 8.23 -1.76
C ASP A 120 12.65 8.02 -2.95
N GLN A 121 12.11 7.70 -4.13
CA GLN A 121 12.85 7.73 -5.39
C GLN A 121 13.35 9.14 -5.75
N ALA A 122 12.50 10.17 -5.62
CA ALA A 122 12.86 11.56 -5.89
C ALA A 122 13.96 12.07 -4.94
N LEU A 123 13.90 11.74 -3.65
CA LEU A 123 14.93 12.09 -2.66
C LEU A 123 16.29 11.46 -2.99
N ASN A 124 16.30 10.18 -3.42
CA ASN A 124 17.51 9.49 -3.89
C ASN A 124 18.02 10.05 -5.24
N GLY A 125 17.13 10.57 -6.09
CA GLY A 125 17.51 11.33 -7.28
C GLY A 125 18.20 12.65 -6.91
N ASN A 126 17.63 13.39 -5.95
CA ASN A 126 18.16 14.69 -5.51
C ASN A 126 19.55 14.57 -4.88
N SER A 127 19.80 13.60 -3.99
CA SER A 127 21.12 13.42 -3.37
C SER A 127 22.22 13.06 -4.39
N LYS A 128 21.87 12.31 -5.44
CA LYS A 128 22.79 12.04 -6.57
C LYS A 128 23.09 13.31 -7.36
N LEU A 129 22.09 14.15 -7.62
CA LEU A 129 22.28 15.44 -8.30
C LEU A 129 23.16 16.40 -7.48
N GLU A 130 22.98 16.47 -6.16
CA GLU A 130 23.84 17.27 -5.26
C GLU A 130 25.31 16.81 -5.27
N SER A 131 25.54 15.48 -5.31
CA SER A 131 26.89 14.92 -5.47
C SER A 131 27.51 15.33 -6.82
N ILE A 132 26.75 15.21 -7.91
CA ILE A 132 27.18 15.61 -9.25
C ILE A 132 27.50 17.12 -9.30
N ILE A 133 26.63 17.97 -8.77
CA ILE A 133 26.85 19.44 -8.69
C ILE A 133 28.15 19.76 -7.93
N THR A 134 28.45 19.03 -6.85
CA THR A 134 29.68 19.22 -6.08
C THR A 134 30.92 18.82 -6.87
N GLN A 135 30.87 17.71 -7.61
CA GLN A 135 31.94 17.28 -8.51
C GLN A 135 32.19 18.30 -9.63
N TRP A 136 31.13 18.81 -10.27
CA TRP A 136 31.24 19.84 -11.31
C TRP A 136 31.85 21.15 -10.78
N LYS A 137 31.49 21.60 -9.57
CA LYS A 137 32.10 22.78 -8.94
C LYS A 137 33.61 22.59 -8.72
N SER A 138 34.03 21.43 -8.21
CA SER A 138 35.44 21.12 -8.00
C SER A 138 36.22 21.03 -9.32
N ALA A 139 35.66 20.36 -10.33
CA ALA A 139 36.25 20.26 -11.67
C ALA A 139 36.40 21.64 -12.32
N HIS A 140 35.39 22.51 -12.20
CA HIS A 140 35.44 23.88 -12.71
C HIS A 140 36.56 24.70 -12.07
N GLN A 141 36.69 24.68 -10.74
CA GLN A 141 37.77 25.36 -10.02
C GLN A 141 39.16 24.86 -10.44
N ASN A 142 39.31 23.54 -10.64
CA ASN A 142 40.56 22.97 -11.12
C ASN A 142 40.90 23.44 -12.54
N ILE A 143 39.92 23.44 -13.46
CA ILE A 143 40.09 23.96 -14.82
C ILE A 143 40.46 25.45 -14.81
N GLU A 144 39.81 26.27 -13.98
CA GLU A 144 40.09 27.70 -13.86
C GLU A 144 41.53 27.96 -13.37
N ASN A 145 42.00 27.20 -12.37
CA ASN A 145 43.36 27.30 -11.86
C ASN A 145 44.40 26.84 -12.89
N ASN A 146 44.16 25.73 -13.59
CA ASN A 146 45.05 25.25 -14.65
C ASN A 146 45.12 26.24 -15.83
N LEU A 147 44.01 26.92 -16.16
CA LEU A 147 43.99 27.95 -17.19
C LEU A 147 44.80 29.20 -16.77
N LYS A 148 44.73 29.61 -15.50
CA LYS A 148 45.58 30.70 -14.96
C LYS A 148 47.06 30.35 -15.05
N ILE A 149 47.45 29.13 -14.64
CA ILE A 149 48.84 28.64 -14.74
C ILE A 149 49.30 28.61 -16.20
N CYS A 150 48.49 28.04 -17.11
CA CYS A 150 48.81 27.98 -18.54
C CYS A 150 48.96 29.39 -19.15
N SER A 151 48.13 30.35 -18.75
CA SER A 151 48.23 31.75 -19.20
C SER A 151 49.53 32.41 -18.73
N GLN A 152 49.97 32.14 -17.49
CA GLN A 152 51.23 32.66 -16.95
C GLN A 152 52.43 32.06 -17.68
N GLN A 153 52.43 30.73 -17.89
CA GLN A 153 53.47 30.03 -18.66
C GLN A 153 53.55 30.53 -20.11
N LEU A 154 52.40 30.73 -20.77
CA LEU A 154 52.35 31.28 -22.13
C LEU A 154 52.95 32.70 -22.20
N GLN A 155 52.69 33.54 -21.20
CA GLN A 155 53.28 34.87 -21.10
C GLN A 155 54.81 34.80 -20.92
N GLN A 156 55.32 33.90 -20.07
CA GLN A 156 56.76 33.66 -19.91
C GLN A 156 57.41 33.17 -21.21
N ILE A 157 56.80 32.20 -21.90
CA ILE A 157 57.27 31.70 -23.20
C ILE A 157 57.36 32.82 -24.23
N LYS A 158 56.37 33.73 -24.28
CA LYS A 158 56.39 34.89 -25.17
C LYS A 158 57.56 35.83 -24.87
N VAL A 159 57.78 36.18 -23.59
CA VAL A 159 58.91 37.02 -23.17
C VAL A 159 60.25 36.36 -23.53
N ASN A 160 60.41 35.06 -23.29
CA ASN A 160 61.60 34.30 -23.65
C ASN A 160 61.84 34.30 -25.18
N ALA A 161 60.78 34.15 -25.98
CA ALA A 161 60.87 34.19 -27.43
C ALA A 161 61.29 35.57 -27.97
N ASP A 162 60.81 36.65 -27.36
CA ASP A 162 61.18 38.02 -27.75
C ASP A 162 62.63 38.35 -27.34
N LEU A 163 63.09 37.89 -26.17
CA LEU A 163 64.51 37.97 -25.76
C LEU A 163 65.45 37.21 -26.72
N LEU A 164 65.04 36.02 -27.20
CA LEU A 164 65.82 35.23 -28.16
C LEU A 164 65.90 35.89 -29.55
N LYS A 165 64.84 36.60 -29.99
CA LYS A 165 64.89 37.41 -31.21
C LYS A 165 65.91 38.55 -31.09
N GLU A 166 65.90 39.26 -29.96
CA GLU A 166 66.82 40.37 -29.73
C GLU A 166 68.29 39.89 -29.72
N ILE A 167 68.59 38.81 -28.99
CA ILE A 167 69.92 38.17 -29.03
C ILE A 167 70.33 37.79 -30.46
N THR A 168 69.40 37.28 -31.27
CA THR A 168 69.66 36.92 -32.68
C THR A 168 69.96 38.16 -33.52
N PHE A 169 69.22 39.26 -33.34
CA PHE A 169 69.47 40.53 -34.02
C PHE A 169 70.87 41.10 -33.68
N LEU A 170 71.22 41.14 -32.39
CA LEU A 170 72.53 41.63 -31.93
C LEU A 170 73.68 40.78 -32.47
N ARG A 171 73.54 39.44 -32.51
CA ARG A 171 74.53 38.53 -33.12
C ARG A 171 74.72 38.79 -34.61
N ASN A 172 73.63 39.01 -35.35
CA ASN A 172 73.70 39.34 -36.77
C ASN A 172 74.44 40.68 -37.00
N LYS A 173 74.25 41.68 -36.12
CA LYS A 173 74.99 42.96 -36.19
C LYS A 173 76.50 42.76 -35.91
N ILE A 174 76.86 41.96 -34.91
CA ILE A 174 78.26 41.59 -34.64
C ILE A 174 78.90 40.91 -35.86
N GLU A 175 78.17 40.02 -36.53
CA GLU A 175 78.69 39.33 -37.71
C GLU A 175 78.90 40.29 -38.89
N GLN A 176 77.98 41.23 -39.14
CA GLN A 176 78.18 42.29 -40.14
C GLN A 176 79.39 43.17 -39.81
N ASN A 177 79.60 43.51 -38.54
CA ASN A 177 80.81 44.23 -38.10
C ASN A 177 82.08 43.41 -38.36
N ASN A 178 82.08 42.10 -38.07
CA ASN A 178 83.22 41.20 -38.33
C ASN A 178 83.53 41.11 -39.83
N ILE A 179 82.51 40.98 -40.68
CA ILE A 179 82.65 40.99 -42.14
C ILE A 179 83.26 42.32 -42.61
N ASN A 180 82.79 43.45 -42.07
CA ASN A 180 83.32 44.77 -42.41
C ASN A 180 84.78 44.97 -41.98
N ILE A 181 85.18 44.50 -40.79
CA ILE A 181 86.57 44.52 -40.32
C ILE A 181 87.49 43.73 -41.27
N ASN A 182 87.02 42.58 -41.76
CA ASN A 182 87.80 41.65 -42.59
C ASN A 182 87.66 41.89 -44.11
N LYS A 183 87.17 43.06 -44.55
CA LYS A 183 87.03 43.40 -45.97
C LYS A 183 88.39 43.49 -46.68
N ASN A 184 88.56 42.67 -47.72
CA ASN A 184 89.81 42.59 -48.49
C ASN A 184 89.92 43.60 -49.64
N TRP A 185 88.78 44.01 -50.24
CA TRP A 185 88.77 44.82 -51.49
C TRP A 185 88.60 46.32 -51.25
N ASP A 186 88.08 46.70 -50.08
CA ASP A 186 88.01 48.08 -49.59
C ASP A 186 88.41 48.03 -48.11
N LYS A 187 89.71 48.26 -47.84
CA LYS A 187 90.28 48.02 -46.51
C LYS A 187 89.83 49.13 -45.55
N PRO A 188 89.14 48.80 -44.45
CA PRO A 188 88.72 49.81 -43.49
C PRO A 188 89.91 50.45 -42.78
N THR A 189 89.75 51.73 -42.44
CA THR A 189 90.73 52.45 -41.62
C THR A 189 90.80 51.90 -40.20
N ASN A 190 91.94 52.09 -39.51
CA ASN A 190 92.10 51.70 -38.11
C ASN A 190 90.99 52.29 -37.20
N ILE A 191 90.51 53.50 -37.50
CA ILE A 191 89.42 54.15 -36.74
C ILE A 191 88.10 53.41 -36.94
N GLN A 192 87.77 52.98 -38.16
CA GLN A 192 86.57 52.18 -38.43
C GLN A 192 86.65 50.79 -37.78
N ILE A 193 87.81 50.13 -37.88
CA ILE A 193 88.05 48.82 -37.22
C ILE A 193 87.82 48.94 -35.71
N GLU A 194 88.38 49.96 -35.06
CA GLU A 194 88.25 50.13 -33.61
C GLU A 194 86.81 50.53 -33.22
N THR A 195 86.13 51.33 -34.03
CA THR A 195 84.70 51.65 -33.85
C THR A 195 83.84 50.38 -33.85
N TRP A 196 84.05 49.47 -34.81
CA TRP A 196 83.32 48.20 -34.87
C TRP A 196 83.71 47.22 -33.76
N ARG A 197 84.95 47.25 -33.26
CA ARG A 197 85.36 46.47 -32.08
C ARG A 197 84.67 46.94 -30.81
N LEU A 198 84.60 48.25 -30.58
CA LEU A 198 83.90 48.83 -29.43
C LEU A 198 82.38 48.58 -29.51
N ASP A 199 81.77 48.71 -30.70
CA ASP A 199 80.37 48.32 -30.92
C ASP A 199 80.17 46.82 -30.62
N ASN A 200 81.05 45.94 -31.11
CA ASN A 200 81.00 44.50 -30.80
C ASN A 200 81.14 44.18 -29.31
N GLN A 201 81.97 44.92 -28.56
CA GLN A 201 82.05 44.77 -27.09
C GLN A 201 80.73 45.16 -26.41
N GLY A 202 80.14 46.29 -26.81
CA GLY A 202 78.83 46.73 -26.31
C GLY A 202 77.71 45.74 -26.61
N LEU A 203 77.62 45.27 -27.86
CA LEU A 203 76.63 44.29 -28.30
C LEU A 203 76.77 42.95 -27.57
N ASN A 204 78.00 42.48 -27.31
CA ASN A 204 78.24 41.27 -26.51
C ASN A 204 77.81 41.45 -25.04
N SER A 205 77.97 42.64 -24.46
CA SER A 205 77.45 42.94 -23.12
C SER A 205 75.93 42.87 -23.09
N MET A 206 75.24 43.47 -24.07
CA MET A 206 73.78 43.42 -24.18
C MET A 206 73.28 41.98 -24.36
N ILE A 207 73.95 41.15 -25.18
CA ILE A 207 73.65 39.73 -25.33
C ILE A 207 73.76 39.01 -23.98
N LYS A 208 74.83 39.26 -23.21
CA LYS A 208 75.03 38.67 -21.88
C LYS A 208 73.90 39.04 -20.92
N ASP A 209 73.46 40.30 -20.91
CA ASP A 209 72.35 40.77 -20.06
C ASP A 209 71.01 40.11 -20.44
N TYR A 210 70.73 39.94 -21.74
CA TYR A 210 69.53 39.24 -22.19
C TYR A 210 69.59 37.73 -21.93
N GLN A 211 70.77 37.10 -22.04
CA GLN A 211 70.99 35.71 -21.64
C GLN A 211 70.80 35.50 -20.13
N GLN A 212 71.26 36.45 -19.31
CA GLN A 212 71.02 36.40 -17.86
C GLN A 212 69.53 36.51 -17.54
N LYS A 213 68.78 37.39 -18.22
CA LYS A 213 67.31 37.51 -18.07
C LYS A 213 66.59 36.21 -18.43
N LEU A 214 66.98 35.54 -19.52
CA LEU A 214 66.45 34.22 -19.91
C LEU A 214 66.70 33.16 -18.82
N ASN A 215 67.92 33.09 -18.28
CA ASN A 215 68.27 32.12 -17.23
C ASN A 215 67.50 32.37 -15.91
N CYS A 216 67.17 33.63 -15.60
CA CYS A 216 66.32 33.97 -14.45
C CYS A 216 64.82 33.77 -14.69
N GLN A 217 64.40 33.39 -15.90
CA GLN A 217 63.00 33.18 -16.30
C GLN A 217 62.67 31.70 -16.62
N GLN A 218 63.63 30.79 -16.43
CA GLN A 218 63.38 29.36 -16.43
C GLN A 218 62.93 28.91 -15.02
N PRO A 219 61.80 28.20 -14.88
CA PRO A 219 61.38 27.57 -13.63
C PRO A 219 62.21 26.32 -13.29
#